data_AF-A0A6M4P9S4-F1
#
_entry.id   AF-A0A6M4P9S4-F1
#
_cell.length_a   1.000
_cell.length_b   1.000
_cell.length_c   1.000
_cell.angle_alpha   90.00
_cell.angle_beta   90.00
_cell.angle_gamma   90.00
#
_symmetry.space_group_name_H-M   'P 1'
#
loop_
_entity.id
_entity.type
_entity.pdbx_description
1 polymer ?
#
loop_
_entity_poly.entity_id
_entity_poly.type
_entity_poly.pdbx_seq_one_letter_code
_entity_poly.pdbx_strand_id
1 'polypeptide(L)'
;MESLSNLQLIFIWPVLFLGIFTVIGFLGSKLADQRPGDVRVVWYLFSLAFVCTCIAALWASSIGALDGAGVFQGRWGDLVNKLLLFMLDLETDIKVFLVILAVFVLPQITSYLLSGLFGCAAAPIFVGRAVNFFVWSVVKSIAVASGIVFTVALYGWVSGWTSWSLKGAASMLWSSFMLLAVAFGFLYAYRDIDGLATMPSEKDLPVKNRLSRLRAWFTRRSS
;
A
#
# COMPACT_ATOMS: atom_id res chain seq x y z
N MET A 1 34.40 -20.19 12.11
CA MET A 1 33.92 -19.06 11.27
C MET A 1 32.40 -18.83 11.40
N GLU A 2 31.58 -19.85 11.67
CA GLU A 2 30.11 -19.67 11.81
C GLU A 2 29.66 -18.84 13.03
N SER A 3 30.40 -18.87 14.15
CA SER A 3 30.03 -18.16 15.38
C SER A 3 30.00 -16.63 15.24
N LEU A 4 30.93 -16.05 14.48
CA LEU A 4 30.98 -14.60 14.23
C LEU A 4 29.77 -14.14 13.38
N SER A 5 29.27 -14.99 12.49
CA SER A 5 28.10 -14.67 11.66
C SER A 5 26.80 -14.60 12.46
N ASN A 6 26.65 -15.44 13.49
CA ASN A 6 25.46 -15.43 14.34
C ASN A 6 25.43 -14.22 15.28
N LEU A 7 26.59 -13.78 15.77
CA LEU A 7 26.69 -12.58 16.60
C LEU A 7 26.27 -11.33 15.82
N GLN A 8 26.76 -11.16 14.59
CA GLN A 8 26.37 -10.03 13.73
C GLN A 8 24.87 -10.01 13.45
N LEU A 9 24.25 -11.16 13.21
CA LEU A 9 22.80 -11.24 12.98
C LEU A 9 21.97 -10.80 14.18
N ILE A 10 22.41 -11.14 15.41
CA ILE A 10 21.71 -10.72 16.63
C ILE A 10 21.68 -9.19 16.77
N PHE A 11 22.72 -8.49 16.31
CA PHE A 11 22.75 -7.02 16.37
C PHE A 11 22.08 -6.33 15.18
N ILE A 12 22.16 -6.91 13.98
CA ILE A 12 21.60 -6.29 12.76
C ILE A 12 20.07 -6.24 12.82
N TRP A 13 19.41 -7.35 13.19
CA TRP A 13 17.94 -7.40 13.17
C TRP A 13 17.28 -6.34 14.07
N PRO A 14 17.66 -6.17 15.36
CA PRO A 14 17.08 -5.13 16.21
C PRO A 14 17.26 -3.72 15.66
N VAL A 15 18.43 -3.40 15.08
CA VAL A 15 18.70 -2.09 14.49
C VAL A 15 17.80 -1.85 13.28
N LEU A 16 17.66 -2.87 12.42
CA LEU A 16 16.74 -2.81 11.30
C LEU A 16 15.31 -2.57 11.81
N PHE A 17 14.79 -3.44 12.69
CA PHE A 17 13.43 -3.31 13.25
C PHE A 17 13.20 -1.94 13.90
N LEU A 18 14.16 -1.43 14.68
CA LEU A 18 14.06 -0.10 15.28
C LEU A 18 13.94 1.00 14.21
N GLY A 19 14.73 0.89 13.14
CA GLY A 19 14.67 1.79 11.99
C GLY A 19 13.30 1.79 11.33
N ILE A 20 12.72 0.62 11.03
CA ILE A 20 11.41 0.56 10.37
C ILE A 20 10.27 1.03 11.28
N PHE A 21 10.31 0.71 12.57
CA PHE A 21 9.33 1.23 13.52
C PHE A 21 9.41 2.74 13.66
N THR A 22 10.61 3.32 13.59
CA THR A 22 10.80 4.77 13.60
C THR A 22 10.23 5.40 12.34
N VAL A 23 10.42 4.79 11.16
CA VAL A 23 9.83 5.26 9.90
C VAL A 23 8.30 5.19 9.94
N ILE A 24 7.72 4.05 10.33
CA ILE A 24 6.26 3.89 10.45
C ILE A 24 5.70 4.88 11.48
N GLY A 25 6.36 5.02 12.63
CA GLY A 25 5.98 5.95 13.69
C GLY A 25 6.00 7.40 13.21
N PHE A 26 7.08 7.83 12.55
CA PHE A 26 7.20 9.18 11.99
C PHE A 26 6.13 9.48 10.94
N LEU A 27 5.96 8.59 9.95
CA LEU A 27 4.96 8.76 8.89
C LEU A 27 3.53 8.72 9.47
N GLY A 28 3.29 7.79 10.40
CA GLY A 28 2.02 7.66 11.11
C GLY A 28 1.67 8.90 11.91
N SER A 29 2.61 9.48 12.66
CA SER A 29 2.42 10.72 13.41
C SER A 29 2.12 11.90 12.48
N LYS A 30 2.92 12.08 11.41
CA LYS A 30 2.69 13.15 10.44
C LYS A 30 1.34 13.04 9.75
N LEU A 31 0.91 11.82 9.43
CA LEU A 31 -0.40 11.57 8.86
C LEU A 31 -1.52 11.75 9.89
N ALA A 32 -1.28 11.40 11.15
CA ALA A 32 -2.25 11.56 12.24
C ALA A 32 -2.56 13.04 12.54
N ASP A 33 -1.57 13.93 12.42
CA ASP A 33 -1.75 15.37 12.59
C ASP A 33 -2.71 15.96 11.54
N GLN A 34 -2.70 15.40 10.32
CA GLN A 34 -3.51 15.90 9.21
C GLN A 34 -4.86 15.17 9.08
N ARG A 35 -4.84 13.83 9.15
CA ARG A 35 -5.98 12.94 8.90
C ARG A 35 -5.88 11.68 9.77
N PRO A 36 -6.22 11.74 11.07
CA PRO A 36 -6.12 10.58 11.97
C PRO A 36 -7.02 9.41 11.57
N GLY A 37 -8.09 9.67 10.83
CA GLY A 37 -8.93 8.63 10.22
C GLY A 37 -8.15 7.70 9.30
N ASP A 38 -7.23 8.24 8.50
CA ASP A 38 -6.48 7.50 7.49
C ASP A 38 -5.53 6.48 8.15
N VAL A 39 -4.82 6.91 9.21
CA VAL A 39 -3.94 6.06 10.02
C VAL A 39 -4.71 4.89 10.62
N ARG A 40 -5.91 5.14 11.18
CA ARG A 40 -6.76 4.09 11.75
C ARG A 40 -7.18 3.05 10.71
N VAL A 41 -7.50 3.48 9.49
CA VAL A 41 -7.90 2.56 8.41
C VAL A 41 -6.74 1.64 8.01
N VAL A 42 -5.52 2.17 7.86
CA VAL A 42 -4.34 1.35 7.52
C VAL A 42 -4.07 0.30 8.61
N TRP A 43 -4.06 0.72 9.88
CA TRP A 43 -3.87 -0.21 11.00
C TRP A 43 -4.99 -1.24 11.11
N TYR A 44 -6.24 -0.83 10.86
CA TYR A 44 -7.38 -1.73 10.85
C TYR A 44 -7.27 -2.78 9.75
N LEU A 45 -6.92 -2.39 8.53
CA LEU A 45 -6.74 -3.32 7.40
C LEU A 45 -5.61 -4.32 7.65
N PHE A 46 -4.47 -3.84 8.16
CA PHE A 46 -3.36 -4.71 8.57
C PHE A 46 -3.81 -5.72 9.64
N SER A 47 -4.46 -5.25 10.71
CA SER A 47 -4.90 -6.09 11.82
C SER A 47 -5.99 -7.08 11.40
N LEU A 48 -6.91 -6.66 10.55
CA LEU A 48 -7.95 -7.52 9.99
C LEU A 48 -7.34 -8.63 9.15
N ALA A 49 -6.42 -8.29 8.23
CA ALA A 49 -5.70 -9.27 7.42
C ALA A 49 -4.91 -10.25 8.29
N PHE A 50 -4.24 -9.75 9.33
CA PHE A 50 -3.53 -10.58 10.31
C PHE A 50 -4.47 -11.60 10.97
N VAL A 51 -5.57 -11.14 11.55
CA VAL A 51 -6.54 -12.00 12.27
C VAL A 51 -7.20 -13.00 11.32
N CYS A 52 -7.69 -12.56 10.16
CA CYS A 52 -8.31 -13.44 9.17
C CYS A 52 -7.33 -14.52 8.68
N THR A 53 -6.08 -14.16 8.42
CA THR A 53 -5.05 -15.12 7.99
C THR A 53 -4.69 -16.09 9.10
N CYS A 54 -4.64 -15.64 10.37
CA CYS A 54 -4.41 -16.53 11.52
C CYS A 54 -5.54 -17.57 11.65
N ILE A 55 -6.79 -17.13 11.54
CA ILE A 55 -7.96 -18.02 11.56
C ILE A 55 -7.89 -19.02 10.40
N ALA A 56 -7.58 -18.56 9.19
CA ALA A 56 -7.45 -19.41 8.02
C ALA A 56 -6.31 -20.44 8.17
N ALA A 57 -5.16 -20.04 8.71
CA ALA A 57 -4.02 -20.93 8.96
C ALA A 57 -4.35 -22.00 10.02
N LEU A 58 -4.98 -21.60 11.13
CA LEU A 58 -5.43 -22.53 12.17
C LEU A 58 -6.46 -23.52 11.64
N TRP A 59 -7.42 -23.04 10.84
CA TRP A 59 -8.42 -23.89 10.21
C TRP A 59 -7.80 -24.85 9.19
N ALA A 60 -6.88 -24.38 8.33
CA ALA A 60 -6.20 -25.23 7.35
C ALA A 60 -5.35 -26.31 8.04
N SER A 61 -4.67 -25.96 9.13
CA SER A 61 -3.90 -26.90 9.95
C SER A 61 -4.80 -27.95 10.60
N SER A 62 -5.97 -27.57 11.15
CA SER A 62 -6.87 -28.51 11.84
C SER A 62 -7.49 -29.57 10.93
N ILE A 63 -7.68 -29.26 9.64
CA ILE A 63 -8.19 -30.21 8.65
C ILE A 63 -7.09 -30.97 7.89
N GLY A 64 -5.81 -30.77 8.26
CA GLY A 64 -4.67 -31.38 7.57
C GLY A 64 -4.41 -30.84 6.16
N ALA A 65 -4.95 -29.66 5.82
CA ALA A 65 -4.69 -28.98 4.55
C ALA A 65 -3.31 -28.29 4.53
N LEU A 66 -2.66 -28.19 5.69
CA LEU A 66 -1.32 -27.65 5.86
C LEU A 66 -0.53 -28.63 6.73
N ASP A 67 0.60 -29.13 6.20
CA ASP A 67 1.44 -30.07 6.95
C ASP A 67 2.40 -29.36 7.92
N GLY A 68 3.14 -30.15 8.70
CA GLY A 68 4.14 -29.65 9.65
C GLY A 68 5.33 -28.93 9.01
N ALA A 69 5.47 -28.95 7.68
CA ALA A 69 6.48 -28.20 6.93
C ALA A 69 5.90 -26.89 6.33
N GLY A 70 4.61 -26.61 6.54
CA GLY A 70 3.91 -25.47 5.94
C GLY A 70 3.56 -25.68 4.46
N VAL A 71 3.59 -26.93 3.97
CA VAL A 71 3.21 -27.25 2.60
C VAL A 71 1.72 -27.52 2.54
N PHE A 72 1.06 -26.92 1.55
CA PHE A 72 -0.37 -27.12 1.30
C PHE A 72 -0.62 -28.53 0.74
N GLN A 73 -1.57 -29.24 1.35
CA GLN A 73 -1.91 -30.61 1.00
C GLN A 73 -3.39 -30.74 0.59
N GLY A 74 -3.63 -31.53 -0.47
CA GLY A 74 -4.97 -31.84 -0.96
C GLY A 74 -5.76 -30.66 -1.51
N ARG A 75 -7.04 -30.90 -1.84
CA ARG A 75 -7.92 -29.91 -2.49
C ARG A 75 -8.13 -28.64 -1.67
N TRP A 76 -8.23 -28.77 -0.35
CA TRP A 76 -8.40 -27.62 0.54
C TRP A 76 -7.10 -26.81 0.68
N GLY A 77 -5.94 -27.47 0.73
CA GLY A 77 -4.64 -26.80 0.69
C GLY A 77 -4.46 -26.01 -0.60
N ASP A 78 -4.78 -26.59 -1.75
CA ASP A 78 -4.72 -25.92 -3.05
C ASP A 78 -5.62 -24.67 -3.11
N LEU A 79 -6.83 -24.76 -2.52
CA LEU A 79 -7.74 -23.62 -2.46
C LEU A 79 -7.15 -22.49 -1.61
N VAL A 80 -6.62 -22.80 -0.42
CA VAL A 80 -5.99 -21.82 0.46
C VAL A 80 -4.77 -21.20 -0.21
N ASN A 81 -3.93 -22.00 -0.87
CA ASN A 81 -2.78 -21.52 -1.62
C ASN A 81 -3.19 -20.57 -2.76
N LYS A 82 -4.23 -20.92 -3.53
CA LYS A 82 -4.76 -20.05 -4.58
C LYS A 82 -5.28 -18.72 -4.04
N LEU A 83 -6.01 -18.75 -2.92
CA LEU A 83 -6.50 -17.54 -2.27
C LEU A 83 -5.35 -16.68 -1.74
N LEU A 84 -4.32 -17.31 -1.17
CA LEU A 84 -3.12 -16.64 -0.69
C LEU A 84 -2.36 -15.96 -1.83
N LEU A 85 -2.12 -16.69 -2.93
CA LEU A 85 -1.45 -16.15 -4.12
C LEU A 85 -2.26 -15.01 -4.75
N PHE A 86 -3.58 -15.15 -4.82
CA PHE A 86 -4.46 -14.10 -5.31
C PHE A 86 -4.39 -12.83 -4.45
N MET A 87 -4.40 -12.96 -3.11
CA MET A 87 -4.32 -11.82 -2.19
C MET A 87 -2.93 -11.16 -2.14
N LEU A 88 -1.88 -11.87 -2.56
CA LEU A 88 -0.50 -11.38 -2.59
C LEU A 88 -0.04 -10.94 -3.99
N ASP A 89 -0.86 -11.08 -5.03
CA ASP A 89 -0.56 -10.64 -6.39
C ASP A 89 -0.75 -9.11 -6.54
N LEU A 90 0.10 -8.37 -5.85
CA LEU A 90 0.13 -6.91 -5.86
C LEU A 90 0.40 -6.34 -7.26
N GLU A 91 1.15 -7.07 -8.09
CA GLU A 91 1.45 -6.64 -9.46
C GLU A 91 0.19 -6.59 -10.30
N THR A 92 -0.60 -7.67 -10.29
CA THR A 92 -1.88 -7.72 -11.00
C THR A 92 -2.84 -6.69 -10.45
N ASP A 93 -2.95 -6.54 -9.13
CA ASP A 93 -3.79 -5.52 -8.48
C ASP A 93 -3.43 -4.10 -8.97
N ILE A 94 -2.15 -3.73 -8.94
CA ILE A 94 -1.68 -2.40 -9.37
C ILE A 94 -1.98 -2.18 -10.86
N LYS A 95 -1.74 -3.18 -11.72
CA LYS A 95 -2.07 -3.10 -13.15
C LYS A 95 -3.56 -2.88 -13.36
N VAL A 96 -4.41 -3.62 -12.66
CA VAL A 96 -5.88 -3.46 -12.73
C VAL A 96 -6.30 -2.06 -12.31
N PHE A 97 -5.79 -1.56 -11.17
CA PHE A 97 -6.12 -0.21 -10.71
C PHE A 97 -5.61 0.87 -11.66
N LEU A 98 -4.45 0.68 -12.28
CA LEU A 98 -3.89 1.61 -13.26
C LEU A 98 -4.72 1.64 -14.54
N VAL A 99 -5.19 0.48 -15.03
CA VAL A 99 -6.11 0.41 -16.17
C VAL A 99 -7.42 1.13 -15.85
N ILE A 100 -8.01 0.89 -14.67
CA ILE A 100 -9.21 1.59 -14.22
C ILE A 100 -8.97 3.10 -14.20
N LEU A 101 -7.87 3.54 -13.57
CA LEU A 101 -7.51 4.96 -13.51
C LEU A 101 -7.37 5.56 -14.91
N ALA A 102 -6.68 4.88 -15.82
CA ALA A 102 -6.48 5.33 -17.20
C ALA A 102 -7.81 5.48 -17.95
N VAL A 103 -8.71 4.50 -17.83
CA VAL A 103 -10.04 4.52 -18.46
C VAL A 103 -10.88 5.72 -17.98
N PHE A 104 -10.78 6.12 -16.70
CA PHE A 104 -11.53 7.27 -16.20
C PHE A 104 -10.83 8.61 -16.47
N VAL A 105 -9.51 8.68 -16.30
CA VAL A 105 -8.75 9.93 -16.32
C VAL A 105 -8.38 10.36 -17.74
N LEU A 106 -7.93 9.45 -18.60
CA LEU A 106 -7.45 9.80 -19.94
C LEU A 106 -8.54 10.44 -20.81
N PRO A 107 -9.79 9.93 -20.86
CA PRO A 107 -10.84 10.59 -21.64
C PRO A 107 -11.15 12.01 -21.16
N GLN A 108 -11.13 12.23 -19.84
CA GLN A 108 -11.37 13.55 -19.26
C GLN A 108 -10.24 14.54 -19.57
N ILE A 109 -8.98 14.10 -19.46
CA ILE A 109 -7.82 14.94 -19.82
C ILE A 109 -7.86 15.25 -21.32
N THR A 110 -8.12 14.25 -22.16
CA THR A 110 -8.19 14.43 -23.62
C THR A 110 -9.31 15.39 -23.99
N SER A 111 -10.50 15.23 -23.42
CA SER A 111 -11.64 16.14 -23.62
C SER A 111 -11.33 17.56 -23.17
N TYR A 112 -10.67 17.73 -22.01
CA TYR A 112 -10.22 19.03 -21.52
C TYR A 112 -9.26 19.72 -22.49
N LEU A 113 -8.25 18.97 -22.99
CA LEU A 113 -7.26 19.50 -23.93
C LEU A 113 -7.91 19.88 -25.26
N LEU A 114 -8.72 18.99 -25.84
CA LEU A 114 -9.39 19.23 -27.12
C LEU A 114 -10.36 20.41 -27.03
N SER A 115 -11.17 20.49 -25.99
CA SER A 115 -12.09 21.62 -25.76
C SER A 115 -11.32 22.91 -25.45
N GLY A 116 -10.15 22.80 -24.80
CA GLY A 116 -9.27 23.92 -24.47
C GLY A 116 -8.75 24.65 -25.71
N LEU A 117 -8.47 23.91 -26.80
CA LEU A 117 -8.08 24.52 -28.08
C LEU A 117 -9.13 25.51 -28.61
N PHE A 118 -10.41 25.23 -28.36
CA PHE A 118 -11.53 26.08 -28.76
C PHE A 118 -11.93 27.12 -27.70
N GLY A 119 -11.29 27.10 -26.53
CA GLY A 119 -11.59 28.02 -25.42
C GLY A 119 -12.88 27.68 -24.66
N CYS A 120 -13.41 26.46 -24.82
CA CYS A 120 -14.64 25.98 -24.18
C CYS A 120 -14.40 24.84 -23.17
N ALA A 121 -13.18 24.70 -22.64
CA ALA A 121 -12.89 23.64 -21.69
C ALA A 121 -13.64 23.83 -20.36
N ALA A 122 -14.18 22.74 -19.83
CA ALA A 122 -14.71 22.68 -18.47
C ALA A 122 -13.76 21.86 -17.57
N ALA A 123 -13.61 22.24 -16.30
CA ALA A 123 -12.72 21.53 -15.40
C ALA A 123 -13.11 20.04 -15.24
N PRO A 124 -12.15 19.10 -15.25
CA PRO A 124 -12.45 17.68 -15.12
C PRO A 124 -12.99 17.38 -13.72
N ILE A 125 -14.13 16.70 -13.66
CA ILE A 125 -14.92 16.53 -12.42
C ILE A 125 -14.47 15.30 -11.63
N PHE A 126 -14.12 14.20 -12.31
CA PHE A 126 -13.91 12.91 -11.66
C PHE A 126 -12.43 12.55 -11.44
N VAL A 127 -11.48 13.33 -11.98
CA VAL A 127 -10.04 13.00 -11.88
C VAL A 127 -9.59 12.88 -10.43
N GLY A 128 -9.94 13.85 -9.57
CA GLY A 128 -9.56 13.81 -8.16
C GLY A 128 -10.15 12.60 -7.41
N ARG A 129 -11.42 12.25 -7.69
CA ARG A 129 -12.07 11.07 -7.09
C ARG A 129 -11.45 9.77 -7.58
N ALA A 130 -11.12 9.67 -8.87
CA ALA A 130 -10.49 8.50 -9.46
C ALA A 130 -9.08 8.28 -8.90
N VAL A 131 -8.28 9.35 -8.75
CA VAL A 131 -6.95 9.28 -8.13
C VAL A 131 -7.05 8.89 -6.65
N ASN A 132 -7.98 9.48 -5.90
CA ASN A 132 -8.20 9.11 -4.49
C ASN A 132 -8.58 7.62 -4.36
N PHE A 133 -9.48 7.13 -5.22
CA PHE A 133 -9.86 5.72 -5.27
C PHE A 133 -8.64 4.83 -5.57
N PHE A 134 -7.87 5.15 -6.61
CA PHE A 134 -6.66 4.43 -6.97
C PHE A 134 -5.66 4.34 -5.81
N VAL A 135 -5.35 5.48 -5.17
CA VAL A 135 -4.39 5.52 -4.06
C VAL A 135 -4.88 4.65 -2.90
N TRP A 136 -6.15 4.77 -2.52
CA TRP A 136 -6.71 3.95 -1.45
C TRP A 136 -6.73 2.45 -1.76
N SER A 137 -7.00 2.08 -3.00
CA SER A 137 -6.94 0.69 -3.45
C SER A 137 -5.52 0.13 -3.31
N VAL A 138 -4.50 0.87 -3.75
CA VAL A 138 -3.09 0.47 -3.62
C VAL A 138 -2.69 0.36 -2.15
N VAL A 139 -2.98 1.36 -1.33
CA VAL A 139 -2.68 1.34 0.12
C VAL A 139 -3.33 0.14 0.80
N LYS A 140 -4.59 -0.16 0.46
CA LYS A 140 -5.32 -1.31 1.02
C LYS A 140 -4.66 -2.63 0.63
N SER A 141 -4.35 -2.85 -0.65
CA SER A 141 -3.69 -4.09 -1.10
C SER A 141 -2.34 -4.28 -0.39
N ILE A 142 -1.52 -3.23 -0.28
CA ILE A 142 -0.21 -3.30 0.40
C ILE A 142 -0.38 -3.58 1.91
N ALA A 143 -1.32 -2.91 2.58
CA ALA A 143 -1.56 -3.12 4.02
C ALA A 143 -2.08 -4.54 4.32
N VAL A 144 -2.95 -5.07 3.45
CA VAL A 144 -3.45 -6.46 3.55
C VAL A 144 -2.32 -7.46 3.32
N ALA A 145 -1.53 -7.28 2.24
CA ALA A 145 -0.38 -8.14 1.96
C ALA A 145 0.64 -8.13 3.10
N SER A 146 0.91 -6.96 3.68
CA SER A 146 1.74 -6.82 4.88
C SER A 146 1.21 -7.68 6.03
N GLY A 147 -0.09 -7.62 6.34
CA GLY A 147 -0.72 -8.42 7.41
C GLY A 147 -0.63 -9.92 7.14
N ILE A 148 -0.84 -10.36 5.89
CA ILE A 148 -0.72 -11.76 5.49
C ILE A 148 0.72 -12.25 5.67
N VAL A 149 1.71 -11.52 5.15
CA VAL A 149 3.14 -11.87 5.28
C VAL A 149 3.55 -11.91 6.75
N PHE A 150 3.06 -10.98 7.58
CA PHE A 150 3.28 -11.00 9.02
C PHE A 150 2.74 -12.28 9.66
N THR A 151 1.51 -12.66 9.34
CA THR A 151 0.89 -13.89 9.87
C THR A 151 1.66 -15.12 9.46
N VAL A 152 1.99 -15.27 8.17
CA VAL A 152 2.78 -16.42 7.68
C VAL A 152 4.10 -16.48 8.44
N ALA A 153 4.72 -15.32 8.68
CA ALA A 153 5.97 -15.23 9.43
C ALA A 153 5.87 -15.68 10.88
N LEU A 154 4.86 -15.18 11.58
CA LEU A 154 4.66 -15.47 12.98
C LEU A 154 4.15 -16.91 13.19
N TYR A 155 3.16 -17.33 12.41
CA TYR A 155 2.55 -18.65 12.51
C TYR A 155 3.55 -19.74 12.14
N GLY A 156 4.28 -19.61 11.03
CA GLY A 156 5.28 -20.60 10.63
C GLY A 156 6.39 -20.79 11.67
N TRP A 157 6.81 -19.70 12.32
CA TRP A 157 7.77 -19.77 13.42
C TRP A 157 7.19 -20.40 14.69
N VAL A 158 6.00 -19.98 15.14
CA VAL A 158 5.36 -20.50 16.36
C VAL A 158 4.96 -21.98 16.22
N SER A 159 4.49 -22.38 15.04
CA SER A 159 4.12 -23.77 14.75
C SER A 159 5.34 -24.67 14.50
N GLY A 160 6.55 -24.12 14.47
CA GLY A 160 7.79 -24.88 14.33
C GLY A 160 7.92 -25.57 12.96
N TRP A 161 7.53 -24.90 11.87
CA TRP A 161 7.66 -25.48 10.54
C TRP A 161 9.12 -25.84 10.24
N THR A 162 9.34 -27.08 9.81
CA THR A 162 10.69 -27.65 9.63
C THR A 162 11.51 -26.91 8.57
N SER A 163 10.84 -26.24 7.63
CA SER A 163 11.44 -25.42 6.56
C SER A 163 11.84 -24.01 7.02
N TRP A 164 11.51 -23.61 8.25
CA TRP A 164 11.65 -22.24 8.73
C TRP A 164 12.82 -22.05 9.71
N SER A 165 13.84 -21.32 9.26
CA SER A 165 14.88 -20.81 10.15
C SER A 165 14.45 -19.51 10.84
N LEU A 166 14.99 -19.23 12.03
CA LEU A 166 14.79 -17.94 12.72
C LEU A 166 15.15 -16.74 11.81
N LYS A 167 16.19 -16.91 10.98
CA LYS A 167 16.62 -15.89 10.00
C LYS A 167 15.56 -15.65 8.93
N GLY A 168 14.93 -16.72 8.43
CA GLY A 168 13.83 -16.64 7.47
C GLY A 168 12.61 -15.93 8.04
N ALA A 169 12.21 -16.29 9.26
CA ALA A 169 11.10 -15.64 9.96
C ALA A 169 11.36 -14.14 10.19
N ALA A 170 12.56 -13.78 10.66
CA ALA A 170 12.95 -12.39 10.85
C ALA A 170 12.94 -11.59 9.52
N SER A 171 13.43 -12.20 8.43
CA SER A 171 13.42 -11.58 7.10
C SER A 171 12.00 -11.36 6.56
N MET A 172 11.08 -12.29 6.80
CA MET A 172 9.68 -12.13 6.38
C MET A 172 8.94 -11.10 7.24
N LEU A 173 9.16 -11.09 8.55
CA LEU A 173 8.64 -10.05 9.44
C LEU A 173 9.13 -8.66 9.02
N TRP A 174 10.42 -8.54 8.73
CA TRP A 174 11.01 -7.31 8.20
C TRP A 174 10.35 -6.85 6.90
N SER A 175 10.19 -7.78 5.96
CA SER A 175 9.54 -7.51 4.66
C SER A 175 8.08 -7.06 4.84
N SER A 176 7.35 -7.67 5.78
CA SER A 176 6.01 -7.24 6.16
C SER A 176 6.00 -5.79 6.66
N PHE A 177 6.83 -5.44 7.65
CA PHE A 177 6.89 -4.06 8.14
C PHE A 177 7.36 -3.07 7.06
N MET A 178 8.21 -3.48 6.14
CA MET A 178 8.57 -2.68 4.97
C MET A 178 7.38 -2.40 4.06
N LEU A 179 6.55 -3.41 3.76
CA LEU A 179 5.30 -3.20 3.02
C LEU A 179 4.37 -2.23 3.78
N LEU A 180 4.22 -2.39 5.09
CA LEU A 180 3.42 -1.46 5.90
C LEU A 180 3.96 -0.03 5.84
N ALA A 181 5.27 0.16 5.93
CA ALA A 181 5.90 1.47 5.80
C ALA A 181 5.69 2.08 4.41
N VAL A 182 5.74 1.27 3.35
CA VAL A 182 5.40 1.71 1.99
C VAL A 182 3.94 2.15 1.91
N ALA A 183 3.01 1.43 2.53
CA ALA A 183 1.60 1.84 2.57
C ALA A 183 1.42 3.21 3.26
N PHE A 184 2.05 3.42 4.41
CA PHE A 184 2.05 4.72 5.10
C PHE A 184 2.72 5.82 4.27
N GLY A 185 3.87 5.52 3.67
CA GLY A 185 4.64 6.48 2.87
C GLY A 185 3.86 6.94 1.62
N PHE A 186 3.22 6.00 0.92
CA PHE A 186 2.40 6.30 -0.25
C PHE A 186 1.17 7.14 0.12
N LEU A 187 0.50 6.81 1.22
CA LEU A 187 -0.64 7.58 1.72
C LEU A 187 -0.24 8.98 2.18
N TYR A 188 0.87 9.11 2.92
CA TYR A 188 1.41 10.39 3.35
C TYR A 188 1.77 11.28 2.16
N ALA A 189 2.52 10.76 1.18
CA ALA A 189 2.88 11.50 -0.03
C ALA A 189 1.64 12.00 -0.79
N TYR A 190 0.62 11.16 -0.93
CA TYR A 190 -0.64 11.56 -1.55
C TYR A 190 -1.35 12.69 -0.80
N ARG A 191 -1.45 12.60 0.54
CA ARG A 191 -2.10 13.63 1.35
C ARG A 191 -1.33 14.93 1.41
N ASP A 192 -0.01 14.88 1.40
CA ASP A 192 0.84 16.06 1.35
C ASP A 192 0.64 16.84 0.03
N ILE A 193 0.61 16.13 -1.10
CA ILE A 193 0.31 16.71 -2.42
C ILE A 193 -1.11 17.32 -2.45
N ASP A 194 -2.11 16.62 -1.90
CA ASP A 194 -3.49 17.12 -1.79
C ASP A 194 -3.56 18.37 -0.89
N GLY A 195 -2.80 18.40 0.21
CA GLY A 195 -2.67 19.54 1.09
C GLY A 195 -2.07 20.76 0.39
N LEU A 196 -0.98 20.58 -0.35
CA LEU A 196 -0.34 21.65 -1.12
C LEU A 196 -1.25 22.25 -2.20
N ALA A 197 -2.16 21.45 -2.77
CA ALA A 197 -3.14 21.93 -3.74
C ALA A 197 -4.22 22.84 -3.13
N THR A 198 -4.47 22.73 -1.82
CA THR A 198 -5.52 23.48 -1.11
C THR A 198 -5.03 24.73 -0.38
N MET A 199 -3.73 24.84 -0.10
CA MET A 199 -3.20 26.02 0.58
C MET A 199 -3.32 27.28 -0.29
N PRO A 200 -3.85 28.40 0.25
CA PRO A 200 -3.82 29.69 -0.44
C PRO A 200 -2.35 30.12 -0.59
N SER A 201 -1.80 29.88 -1.78
CA SER A 201 -0.42 30.22 -2.13
C SER A 201 -0.17 31.72 -1.96
N GLU A 202 0.42 32.11 -0.84
CA GLU A 202 0.80 33.49 -0.52
C GLU A 202 2.01 33.97 -1.35
N LYS A 203 2.70 33.05 -2.04
CA LYS A 203 3.77 33.35 -2.99
C LYS A 203 3.33 33.04 -4.42
N ASP A 204 3.31 34.07 -5.26
CA ASP A 204 3.08 33.96 -6.71
C ASP A 204 4.26 33.24 -7.38
N LEU A 205 4.22 31.91 -7.34
CA LEU A 205 5.17 31.12 -8.11
C LEU A 205 4.95 31.39 -9.61
N PRO A 206 6.01 31.63 -10.41
CA PRO A 206 5.89 31.94 -11.83
C PRO A 206 5.19 30.83 -12.63
N VAL A 207 5.25 29.59 -12.15
CA VAL A 207 4.54 28.44 -12.74
C VAL A 207 3.03 28.57 -12.57
N LYS A 208 2.55 29.05 -11.41
CA LYS A 208 1.13 29.26 -11.15
C LYS A 208 0.56 30.33 -12.08
N ASN A 209 1.32 31.39 -12.34
CA ASN A 209 0.94 32.44 -13.29
C ASN A 209 0.86 31.94 -14.74
N ARG A 210 1.72 31.00 -15.13
CA ARG A 210 1.61 30.36 -16.46
C ARG A 210 0.38 29.45 -16.55
N LEU A 211 0.15 28.63 -15.52
CA LEU A 211 -1.01 27.72 -15.47
C LEU A 211 -2.34 28.49 -15.39
N SER A 212 -2.40 29.59 -14.65
CA SER A 212 -3.61 30.42 -14.57
C SER A 212 -3.92 31.09 -15.90
N ARG A 213 -2.90 31.62 -16.61
CA ARG A 213 -3.07 32.16 -17.98
C ARG A 213 -3.53 31.09 -18.96
N LEU A 214 -2.93 29.91 -18.90
CA LEU A 214 -3.28 28.78 -19.78
C LEU A 214 -4.70 28.30 -19.49
N ARG A 215 -5.08 28.18 -18.21
CA ARG A 215 -6.46 27.88 -17.80
C ARG A 215 -7.43 28.96 -18.28
N ALA A 216 -7.13 30.24 -18.07
CA ALA A 216 -7.96 31.35 -18.53
C ALA A 216 -8.14 31.33 -20.06
N TRP A 217 -7.09 30.99 -20.81
CA TRP A 217 -7.17 30.84 -22.26
C TRP A 217 -8.05 29.66 -22.69
N PHE A 218 -7.96 28.52 -21.99
CA PHE A 218 -8.80 27.34 -22.22
C PHE A 218 -10.27 27.54 -21.84
N THR A 219 -10.59 28.42 -20.91
CA THR A 219 -11.96 28.65 -20.41
C THR A 219 -12.59 29.97 -20.89
N ARG A 220 -11.98 30.64 -21.88
CA ARG A 220 -12.37 32.02 -22.29
C ARG A 220 -13.80 32.18 -22.83
N ARG A 221 -14.49 31.10 -23.20
CA ARG A 221 -15.87 31.10 -23.72
C ARG A 221 -16.88 30.37 -22.83
N SER A 222 -16.43 29.75 -21.74
CA SER A 222 -17.29 28.96 -20.85
C SER A 222 -17.73 29.71 -19.59
N SER A 223 -17.44 31.01 -19.51
CA SER A 223 -17.79 31.92 -18.41
C SER A 223 -19.11 32.63 -18.67
#